data_AF-A0A2G9R5X7-F1
#
_entry.id   AF-A0A2G9R5X7-F1
#
_cell.length_a   1.000
_cell.length_b   1.000
_cell.length_c   1.000
_cell.angle_alpha   90.00
_cell.angle_beta   90.00
_cell.angle_gamma   90.00
#
_symmetry.space_group_name_H-M   'P 1'
#
loop_
_entity.id
_entity.type
_entity.pdbx_description
1 polymer ?
#
loop_
_entity_poly.entity_id
_entity_poly.type
_entity_poly.pdbx_seq_one_letter_code
_entity_poly.pdbx_strand_id
1 'polypeptide(L)'
;MTSRLLTSEECDTIRAEPTPQDKMRRLYSVIRGWSNTEKDILYILLKKYYSSMTGDLEKRELTEKEHFVDRHRWALIYRIHLIDPILDGLMTRSLLTSEECDTIRAQPTPKEKMRRLYSVIRWWSNTDKDILYNILKKHNPSVIGDLLERGKSHHYFTI
;
A
#
# COMPACT_ATOMS: atom_id res chain seq x y z
N MET A 1 -19.96 29.56 -6.92
CA MET A 1 -20.75 29.21 -5.72
C MET A 1 -19.79 28.61 -4.71
N THR A 2 -19.50 29.33 -3.62
CA THR A 2 -18.60 28.89 -2.56
C THR A 2 -19.27 27.80 -1.73
N SER A 3 -18.87 26.54 -1.91
CA SER A 3 -19.23 25.44 -1.02
C SER A 3 -18.66 25.73 0.36
N ARG A 4 -19.54 26.17 1.26
CA ARG A 4 -19.18 26.61 2.60
C ARG A 4 -19.17 25.38 3.52
N LEU A 5 -17.99 24.84 3.79
CA LEU A 5 -17.79 23.58 4.51
C LEU A 5 -18.26 23.62 5.97
N LEU A 6 -18.17 24.81 6.59
CA LEU A 6 -18.67 25.07 7.93
C LEU A 6 -19.44 26.38 7.89
N THR A 7 -20.62 26.38 8.49
CA THR A 7 -21.37 27.60 8.79
C THR A 7 -20.59 28.44 9.81
N SER A 8 -20.94 29.73 9.92
CA SER A 8 -20.31 30.59 10.94
C SER A 8 -20.55 30.02 12.34
N GLU A 9 -21.78 29.57 12.59
CA GLU A 9 -22.21 28.99 13.86
C GLU A 9 -21.43 27.71 14.21
N GLU A 10 -21.20 26.82 13.24
CA GLU A 10 -20.37 25.63 13.45
C GLU A 10 -18.90 25.99 13.75
N CYS A 11 -18.35 27.00 13.07
CA CYS A 11 -16.99 27.46 13.38
C CYS A 11 -16.90 28.05 14.78
N ASP A 12 -17.92 28.81 15.20
CA ASP A 12 -17.93 29.49 16.49
C ASP A 12 -18.12 28.49 17.63
N THR A 13 -18.99 27.49 17.45
CA THR A 13 -19.16 26.38 18.41
C THR A 13 -17.89 25.52 18.52
N ILE A 14 -17.20 25.24 17.41
CA ILE A 14 -15.90 24.55 17.46
C ILE A 14 -14.87 25.43 18.18
N ARG A 15 -14.74 26.72 17.85
CA ARG A 15 -13.74 27.61 18.47
C ARG A 15 -13.95 27.82 19.97
N ALA A 16 -15.20 27.78 20.42
CA ALA A 16 -15.59 27.93 21.82
C ALA A 16 -15.19 26.75 22.71
N GLU A 17 -14.86 25.59 22.13
CA GLU A 17 -14.37 24.44 22.91
C GLU A 17 -13.02 24.77 23.59
N PRO A 18 -12.80 24.32 24.83
CA PRO A 18 -11.70 24.80 25.68
C PRO A 18 -10.33 24.28 25.25
N THR A 19 -10.26 23.07 24.69
CA THR A 19 -8.98 22.41 24.34
C THR A 19 -8.89 22.10 22.85
N PRO A 20 -7.69 22.03 22.26
CA PRO A 20 -7.50 21.56 20.88
C PRO A 20 -8.13 20.19 20.61
N GLN A 21 -8.13 19.30 21.59
CA GLN A 21 -8.75 17.98 21.51
C GLN A 21 -10.28 18.06 21.46
N ASP A 22 -10.91 18.91 22.28
CA ASP A 22 -12.36 19.10 22.25
C ASP A 22 -12.81 19.78 20.96
N LYS A 23 -12.01 20.73 20.45
CA LYS A 23 -12.20 21.32 19.10
C LYS A 23 -12.22 20.24 18.02
N MET A 24 -11.27 19.30 18.07
CA MET A 24 -11.22 18.17 17.12
C MET A 24 -12.42 17.22 17.29
N ARG A 25 -12.81 16.89 18.52
CA ARG A 25 -14.00 16.04 18.78
C ARG A 25 -15.27 16.69 18.22
N ARG A 26 -15.43 17.99 18.42
CA ARG A 26 -16.56 18.76 17.90
C ARG A 26 -16.55 18.79 16.37
N LEU A 27 -15.39 19.04 15.77
CA LEU A 27 -15.20 18.99 14.32
C LEU A 27 -15.58 17.61 13.75
N TYR A 28 -15.14 16.51 14.37
CA TYR A 28 -15.51 15.15 13.94
C TYR A 28 -17.02 14.88 14.04
N SER A 29 -17.71 15.44 15.05
CA SER A 29 -19.15 15.36 15.16
C SER A 29 -19.86 16.04 13.98
N VAL A 30 -19.35 17.19 13.53
CA VAL A 30 -19.89 17.93 12.39
C VAL A 30 -19.62 17.19 11.08
N ILE A 31 -18.38 16.71 10.87
CA ILE A 31 -17.96 15.96 9.67
C ILE A 31 -18.78 14.67 9.48
N ARG A 32 -19.32 14.08 10.57
CA ARG A 32 -20.14 12.86 10.48
C ARG A 32 -21.34 13.02 9.55
N GLY A 33 -21.94 14.21 9.49
CA GLY A 33 -23.09 14.53 8.65
C GLY A 33 -22.74 14.92 7.22
N TRP A 34 -21.46 15.06 6.89
CA TRP A 34 -21.04 15.55 5.57
C TRP A 34 -21.18 14.52 4.46
N SER A 35 -21.53 15.03 3.28
CA SER A 35 -21.45 14.31 2.01
C SER A 35 -20.00 13.94 1.66
N ASN A 36 -19.84 12.99 0.73
CA ASN A 36 -18.51 12.60 0.24
C ASN A 36 -17.79 13.80 -0.38
N THR A 37 -18.49 14.65 -1.14
CA THR A 37 -17.91 15.88 -1.74
C THR A 37 -17.35 16.84 -0.69
N GLU A 38 -18.04 17.04 0.43
CA GLU A 38 -17.57 17.93 1.51
C GLU A 38 -16.35 17.35 2.24
N LYS A 39 -16.35 16.02 2.45
CA LYS A 39 -15.19 15.30 2.99
C LYS A 39 -13.97 15.39 2.05
N ASP A 40 -14.19 15.28 0.74
CA ASP A 40 -13.15 15.42 -0.27
C ASP A 40 -12.54 16.84 -0.26
N ILE A 41 -13.37 17.87 -0.11
CA ILE A 41 -12.87 19.25 -0.03
C ILE A 41 -12.05 19.46 1.25
N LEU A 42 -12.48 18.95 2.40
CA LEU A 42 -11.67 19.00 3.62
C LEU A 42 -10.36 18.25 3.48
N TYR A 43 -10.37 17.09 2.83
CA TYR A 43 -9.16 16.35 2.49
C TYR A 43 -8.20 17.20 1.64
N ILE A 44 -8.71 17.88 0.61
CA ILE A 44 -7.93 18.81 -0.23
C ILE A 44 -7.33 19.95 0.61
N LEU A 45 -8.09 20.51 1.55
CA LEU A 45 -7.59 21.57 2.44
C LEU A 45 -6.53 21.06 3.43
N LEU A 46 -6.75 19.90 4.04
CA LEU A 46 -5.76 19.26 4.90
C LEU A 46 -4.47 18.98 4.12
N LYS A 47 -4.57 18.48 2.89
CA LYS A 47 -3.42 18.26 2.02
C LYS A 47 -2.68 19.56 1.68
N LYS A 48 -3.42 20.65 1.46
CA LYS A 48 -2.85 21.96 1.13
C LYS A 48 -2.10 22.60 2.31
N TYR A 49 -2.61 22.47 3.54
CA TYR A 49 -2.06 23.18 4.70
C TYR A 49 -1.27 22.30 5.67
N TYR A 50 -1.48 20.99 5.65
CA TYR A 50 -0.86 20.00 6.55
C TYR A 50 -0.28 18.82 5.77
N SER A 51 0.42 19.12 4.66
CA SER A 51 0.96 18.14 3.70
C SER A 51 1.82 17.05 4.35
N SER A 52 2.60 17.39 5.38
CA SER A 52 3.43 16.43 6.13
C SER A 52 2.60 15.42 6.93
N MET A 53 1.44 15.83 7.45
CA MET A 53 0.55 14.97 8.24
C MET A 53 -0.33 14.09 7.33
N THR A 54 -0.77 14.63 6.19
CA THR A 54 -1.53 13.86 5.19
C THR A 54 -0.64 12.88 4.42
N GLY A 55 0.66 13.14 4.30
CA GLY A 55 1.61 12.24 3.64
C GLY A 55 1.69 10.86 4.30
N ASP A 56 1.67 10.79 5.64
CA ASP A 56 1.67 9.53 6.37
C ASP A 56 0.34 8.78 6.26
N LEU A 57 -0.78 9.51 6.18
CA LEU A 57 -2.11 8.93 5.95
C LEU A 57 -2.26 8.39 4.52
N GLU A 58 -1.80 9.14 3.52
CA GLU A 58 -1.73 8.69 2.12
C GLU A 58 -0.79 7.51 1.96
N LYS A 59 0.38 7.54 2.59
CA LYS A 59 1.31 6.41 2.59
C LYS A 59 0.67 5.18 3.22
N ARG A 60 -0.07 5.32 4.33
CA ARG A 60 -0.82 4.21 4.95
C ARG A 60 -1.90 3.67 4.01
N GLU A 61 -2.73 4.52 3.42
CA GLU A 61 -3.80 4.10 2.50
C GLU A 61 -3.25 3.48 1.20
N LEU A 62 -2.16 4.03 0.66
CA LEU A 62 -1.44 3.48 -0.48
C LEU A 62 -0.79 2.15 -0.13
N THR A 63 -0.21 1.99 1.07
CA THR A 63 0.34 0.70 1.52
C THR A 63 -0.76 -0.34 1.74
N GLU A 64 -1.96 0.05 2.16
CA GLU A 64 -3.11 -0.85 2.28
C GLU A 64 -3.63 -1.31 0.92
N LYS A 65 -3.59 -0.44 -0.09
CA LYS A 65 -3.94 -0.77 -1.49
C LYS A 65 -2.79 -1.40 -2.29
N GLU A 66 -1.56 -1.35 -1.79
CA GLU A 66 -0.39 -1.95 -2.42
C GLU A 66 -0.45 -3.48 -2.30
N HIS A 67 -0.32 -4.15 -3.45
CA HIS A 67 -0.33 -5.60 -3.54
C HIS A 67 0.82 -6.22 -2.74
N PHE A 68 0.60 -7.40 -2.13
CA PHE A 68 1.56 -8.09 -1.26
C PHE A 68 2.98 -8.17 -1.86
N VAL A 69 3.06 -8.55 -3.14
CA VAL A 69 4.34 -8.73 -3.86
C VAL A 69 5.13 -7.44 -3.97
N ASP A 70 4.46 -6.30 -4.11
CA ASP A 70 5.12 -4.99 -4.20
C ASP A 70 5.54 -4.51 -2.81
N ARG A 71 4.60 -4.59 -1.84
CA ARG A 71 4.83 -4.23 -0.43
C ARG A 71 6.05 -4.94 0.17
N HIS A 72 6.22 -6.22 -0.15
CA HIS A 72 7.31 -7.05 0.38
C HIS A 72 8.49 -7.22 -0.58
N ARG A 73 8.59 -6.40 -1.63
CA ARG A 73 9.63 -6.50 -2.68
C ARG A 73 11.03 -6.69 -2.13
N TRP A 74 11.43 -5.88 -1.15
CA TRP A 74 12.76 -5.98 -0.56
C TRP A 74 12.99 -7.36 0.07
N ALA A 75 12.05 -7.82 0.90
CA ALA A 75 12.19 -9.10 1.58
C ALA A 75 12.18 -10.27 0.60
N LEU A 76 11.34 -10.22 -0.44
CA LEU A 76 11.28 -11.24 -1.48
C LEU A 76 12.59 -11.30 -2.28
N ILE A 77 13.19 -10.16 -2.63
CA ILE A 77 14.49 -10.11 -3.32
C ILE A 77 15.62 -10.74 -2.49
N TYR A 78 15.65 -10.47 -1.18
CA TYR A 78 16.79 -10.86 -0.33
C TYR A 78 16.66 -12.24 0.31
N ARG A 79 15.43 -12.72 0.55
CA ARG A 79 15.19 -13.97 1.28
C ARG A 79 14.87 -15.17 0.38
N ILE A 80 14.49 -14.95 -0.87
CA ILE A 80 14.22 -16.02 -1.83
C ILE A 80 15.48 -16.31 -2.65
N HIS A 81 15.94 -17.55 -2.57
CA HIS A 81 17.16 -18.00 -3.25
C HIS A 81 16.88 -18.98 -4.39
N LEU A 82 15.79 -19.74 -4.32
CA LEU A 82 15.38 -20.70 -5.35
C LEU A 82 14.37 -20.04 -6.30
N ILE A 83 14.88 -19.50 -7.40
CA ILE A 83 14.10 -18.67 -8.33
C ILE A 83 13.61 -19.46 -9.53
N ASP A 84 14.36 -20.46 -9.97
CA ASP A 84 14.01 -21.22 -11.17
C ASP A 84 12.61 -21.87 -11.05
N PRO A 85 12.19 -22.46 -9.89
CA PRO A 85 10.82 -22.95 -9.73
C PRO A 85 9.73 -21.86 -9.81
N ILE A 86 10.07 -20.62 -9.44
CA ILE A 86 9.15 -19.48 -9.57
C ILE A 86 9.00 -19.14 -11.05
N LEU A 87 10.10 -19.08 -11.79
CA LEU A 87 10.08 -18.79 -13.24
C LEU A 87 9.33 -19.87 -14.02
N ASP A 88 9.53 -21.14 -13.69
CA ASP A 88 8.83 -22.26 -14.32
C ASP A 88 7.32 -22.17 -14.07
N GLY A 89 6.91 -21.82 -12.84
CA GLY A 89 5.52 -21.57 -12.49
C GLY A 89 4.91 -20.42 -13.29
N LEU A 90 5.66 -19.33 -13.49
CA LEU A 90 5.21 -18.16 -14.25
C LEU A 90 5.09 -18.46 -15.76
N MET A 91 6.04 -19.21 -16.32
CA MET A 91 5.97 -19.67 -17.71
C MET A 91 4.77 -20.60 -17.93
N THR A 92 4.51 -21.51 -17.00
CA THR A 92 3.35 -22.42 -17.08
C THR A 92 2.02 -21.67 -17.07
N ARG A 93 1.98 -20.49 -16.45
CA ARG A 93 0.82 -19.59 -16.42
C ARG A 93 0.81 -18.57 -17.55
N SER A 94 1.74 -18.67 -18.50
CA SER A 94 1.91 -17.76 -19.63
C SER A 94 2.10 -16.29 -19.23
N LEU A 95 2.64 -16.04 -18.02
CA LEU A 95 2.94 -14.68 -17.54
C LEU A 95 4.35 -14.22 -17.91
N LEU A 96 5.23 -15.17 -18.25
CA LEU A 96 6.55 -14.88 -18.80
C LEU A 96 6.73 -15.64 -20.11
N THR A 97 7.32 -14.97 -21.08
CA THR A 97 7.85 -15.59 -22.29
C THR A 97 9.14 -16.34 -22.01
N SER A 98 9.54 -17.24 -22.92
CA SER A 98 10.84 -17.93 -22.82
C SER A 98 12.00 -16.94 -22.80
N GLU A 99 11.95 -15.91 -23.64
CA GLU A 99 13.00 -14.88 -23.72
C GLU A 99 13.14 -14.12 -22.40
N GLU A 100 12.02 -13.66 -21.82
CA GLU A 100 12.05 -12.98 -20.53
C GLU A 100 12.64 -13.90 -19.45
N CYS A 101 12.23 -15.16 -19.43
CA CYS A 101 12.75 -16.15 -18.49
C CYS A 101 14.26 -16.34 -18.64
N ASP A 102 14.76 -16.45 -19.87
CA ASP A 102 16.19 -16.61 -20.15
C ASP A 102 16.97 -15.36 -19.76
N THR A 103 16.43 -14.16 -19.99
CA THR A 103 17.07 -12.90 -19.53
C THR A 103 17.15 -12.81 -18.01
N ILE A 104 16.17 -13.37 -17.30
CA ILE A 104 16.19 -13.46 -15.84
C ILE A 104 17.21 -14.51 -15.41
N ARG A 105 17.20 -15.72 -15.99
CA ARG A 105 18.12 -16.80 -15.64
C ARG A 105 19.58 -16.46 -15.88
N ALA A 106 19.86 -15.62 -16.88
CA ALA A 106 21.20 -15.11 -17.17
C ALA A 106 21.81 -14.23 -16.06
N GLN A 107 21.01 -13.77 -15.10
CA GLN A 107 21.54 -12.98 -13.99
C GLN A 107 22.42 -13.83 -13.05
N PRO A 108 23.56 -13.29 -12.57
CA PRO A 108 24.61 -14.08 -11.92
C PRO A 108 24.25 -14.54 -10.50
N THR A 109 23.33 -13.86 -9.83
CA THR A 109 22.96 -14.19 -8.45
C THR A 109 21.45 -14.27 -8.29
N PRO A 110 20.94 -15.01 -7.28
CA PRO A 110 19.51 -15.04 -7.02
C PRO A 110 18.91 -13.63 -6.78
N LYS A 111 19.65 -12.75 -6.09
CA LYS A 111 19.18 -11.38 -5.83
C LYS A 111 19.01 -10.60 -7.13
N GLU A 112 19.96 -10.70 -8.05
CA GLU A 112 19.85 -10.05 -9.36
C GLU A 112 18.74 -10.68 -10.22
N LYS A 113 18.57 -12.01 -10.19
CA LYS A 113 17.44 -12.70 -10.83
C LYS A 113 16.10 -12.14 -10.33
N MET A 114 15.91 -12.03 -9.01
CA MET A 114 14.68 -11.44 -8.45
C MET A 114 14.52 -9.96 -8.82
N ARG A 115 15.58 -9.16 -8.79
CA ARG A 115 15.51 -7.74 -9.23
C ARG A 115 15.12 -7.61 -10.70
N ARG A 116 15.63 -8.49 -11.56
CA ARG A 116 15.28 -8.54 -12.97
C ARG A 116 13.82 -8.94 -13.15
N LEU A 117 13.34 -9.96 -12.44
CA LEU A 117 11.92 -10.34 -12.40
C LEU A 117 11.05 -9.14 -12.01
N TYR A 118 11.41 -8.40 -10.96
CA TYR A 118 10.69 -7.19 -10.54
C TYR A 118 10.66 -6.08 -11.60
N SER A 119 11.65 -6.03 -12.49
CA SER A 119 11.65 -5.09 -13.61
C SER A 119 10.64 -5.47 -14.69
N VAL A 120 10.48 -6.77 -14.94
CA VAL A 120 9.49 -7.31 -15.90
C VAL A 120 8.07 -7.11 -15.38
N ILE A 121 7.82 -7.46 -14.12
CA ILE A 121 6.46 -7.44 -13.54
C ILE A 121 5.97 -6.03 -13.13
N ARG A 122 6.73 -4.96 -13.43
CA ARG A 122 6.39 -3.59 -13.05
C ARG A 122 4.98 -3.19 -13.50
N TRP A 123 4.57 -3.67 -14.66
CA TRP A 123 3.30 -3.33 -15.32
C TRP A 123 2.20 -4.37 -15.11
N TRP A 124 2.45 -5.40 -14.29
CA TRP A 124 1.49 -6.47 -14.07
C TRP A 124 0.25 -5.99 -13.33
N SER A 125 -0.89 -6.53 -13.73
CA SER A 125 -2.16 -6.30 -13.02
C SER A 125 -2.13 -6.97 -11.65
N ASN A 126 -3.06 -6.59 -10.76
CA ASN A 126 -3.19 -7.26 -9.47
C ASN A 126 -3.47 -8.76 -9.63
N THR A 127 -4.25 -9.16 -10.64
CA THR A 127 -4.51 -10.57 -10.96
C THR A 127 -3.24 -11.34 -11.31
N ASP A 128 -2.35 -10.76 -12.12
CA ASP A 128 -1.07 -11.40 -12.47
C ASP A 128 -0.16 -11.49 -11.25
N LYS A 129 -0.19 -10.46 -10.39
CA LYS A 129 0.56 -10.45 -9.13
C LYS A 129 -0.01 -11.44 -8.10
N ASP A 130 -1.30 -11.73 -8.11
CA ASP A 130 -1.91 -12.79 -7.30
C ASP A 130 -1.38 -14.17 -7.72
N ILE A 131 -1.23 -14.40 -9.03
CA ILE A 131 -0.64 -15.63 -9.55
C ILE A 131 0.82 -15.76 -9.08
N LEU A 132 1.61 -14.69 -9.18
CA LEU A 132 2.98 -14.67 -8.65
C LEU A 132 3.00 -14.93 -7.14
N TYR A 133 2.13 -14.29 -6.37
CA TYR A 133 2.02 -14.53 -4.93
C TYR A 133 1.74 -16.01 -4.62
N ASN A 134 0.82 -16.64 -5.34
CA ASN A 134 0.50 -18.06 -5.16
C ASN A 134 1.68 -18.97 -5.48
N ILE A 135 2.46 -18.66 -6.52
CA ILE A 135 3.69 -19.40 -6.85
C ILE A 135 4.75 -19.20 -5.76
N LEU A 136 4.96 -17.96 -5.31
CA LEU A 136 5.88 -17.66 -4.21
C LEU A 136 5.49 -18.41 -2.93
N LYS A 137 4.20 -18.45 -2.59
CA LYS A 137 3.66 -19.17 -1.45
C LYS A 137 3.86 -20.68 -1.55
N LYS A 138 3.69 -21.24 -2.75
CA LYS A 138 3.90 -22.67 -2.99
C LYS A 138 5.37 -23.07 -2.80
N HIS A 139 6.30 -22.28 -3.30
CA HIS A 139 7.72 -22.63 -3.32
C HIS A 139 8.53 -22.10 -2.13
N ASN A 140 8.03 -21.07 -1.43
CA ASN A 140 8.70 -20.43 -0.30
C ASN A 140 7.72 -20.16 0.88
N PRO A 141 6.99 -21.19 1.37
CA PRO A 141 5.92 -21.00 2.35
C PRO A 141 6.40 -20.37 3.66
N SER A 142 7.61 -20.68 4.12
CA SER A 142 8.19 -20.10 5.34
C SER A 142 8.44 -18.59 5.21
N VAL A 143 9.07 -18.17 4.12
CA VAL A 143 9.33 -16.74 3.84
C VAL A 143 8.01 -15.97 3.75
N ILE A 144 7.01 -16.53 3.07
CA ILE A 144 5.70 -15.89 2.93
C ILE A 144 4.96 -15.85 4.28
N GLY A 145 4.98 -16.92 5.06
CA GLY A 145 4.40 -16.98 6.41
C GLY A 145 4.96 -15.87 7.31
N ASP A 146 6.29 -15.77 7.41
CA ASP A 146 6.96 -14.75 8.22
C ASP A 146 6.58 -13.31 7.80
N LEU A 147 6.39 -13.07 6.50
CA LEU A 147 6.02 -11.75 5.98
C LEU A 147 4.58 -11.40 6.31
N LEU A 148 3.67 -12.38 6.31
CA LEU A 148 2.28 -12.20 6.72
C LEU A 148 2.16 -11.91 8.23
N GLU A 149 2.97 -12.55 9.08
CA GLU A 149 2.96 -12.31 10.53
C GLU A 149 3.52 -10.94 10.92
N ARG A 150 4.61 -10.51 10.27
CA ARG A 150 5.19 -9.17 10.49
C ARG A 150 4.28 -8.04 10.00
N GLY A 151 3.48 -8.30 8.96
CA GLY A 151 2.46 -7.36 8.47
C GLY A 151 1.32 -7.13 9.48
N LYS A 152 0.98 -8.14 10.29
CA LYS A 152 -0.05 -8.03 11.35
C LYS A 152 0.43 -7.28 12.59
N SER A 153 1.74 -7.28 12.85
CA SER A 153 2.32 -6.68 14.06
C SER A 153 2.35 -5.13 14.05
N HIS A 154 2.25 -4.50 12.87
CA HIS A 154 2.15 -3.03 12.78
C HIS A 154 0.75 -2.48 13.09
N HIS A 155 -0.24 -3.36 13.33
CA HIS A 155 -1.60 -2.97 13.70
C HIS A 155 -1.83 -2.81 15.22
N TYR A 156 -0.83 -3.11 16.07
CA TYR A 156 -1.01 -3.12 17.53
C TYR A 156 -0.22 -2.05 18.31
N PHE A 157 0.53 -1.17 17.64
CA PHE A 157 1.23 -0.07 18.33
C PHE A 157 0.90 1.28 17.72
N THR A 158 -0.28 1.80 18.06
CA THR A 158 -0.47 3.24 18.26
C THR A 158 -1.60 3.40 19.29
N ILE A 159 -1.22 3.46 20.57
CA ILE A 159 -2.05 3.99 21.66
C ILE A 159 -1.77 5.49 21.73
#